data_AF-A0A972B9M0-F1
#
_entry.id   AF-A0A972B9M0-F1
#
_cell.length_a   1.000
_cell.length_b   1.000
_cell.length_c   1.000
_cell.angle_alpha   90.00
_cell.angle_beta   90.00
_cell.angle_gamma   90.00
#
_symmetry.space_group_name_H-M   'P 1'
#
loop_
_entity.id
_entity.type
_entity.pdbx_description
1 polymer ?
#
loop_
_entity_poly.entity_id
_entity_poly.type
_entity_poly.pdbx_seq_one_letter_code
_entity_poly.pdbx_strand_id
1 'polypeptide(L)'
;MIDNKKSLKLKVTIFIIILLLIDQILKIYVKTNFLLGEKVCLIGNWFCLYFVENAGMAYGLQWGGVIGKYILTIFRIAAATVILWYLIKSFNKSHHKLFYYSLAFIFAGAVGNIIDSMFYGLIFSESGVFGFDTQPAHFVPFGQGYAPFMQG
;
A
#
# COMPACT_ATOMS: atom_id res chain seq x y z
N MET A 1 7.67 -35.38 -0.07
CA MET A 1 8.10 -34.15 0.67
C MET A 1 8.28 -32.93 -0.25
N ILE A 2 8.71 -33.11 -1.51
CA ILE A 2 8.90 -32.05 -2.50
C ILE A 2 7.57 -31.40 -2.95
N ASP A 3 6.51 -32.19 -3.14
CA ASP A 3 5.20 -31.69 -3.59
C ASP A 3 4.53 -30.72 -2.61
N ASN A 4 4.74 -30.93 -1.31
CA ASN A 4 4.20 -30.07 -0.27
C ASN A 4 4.87 -28.68 -0.27
N LYS A 5 6.16 -28.59 -0.62
CA LYS A 5 6.87 -27.30 -0.73
C LYS A 5 6.42 -26.51 -1.96
N LYS A 6 6.23 -27.18 -3.11
CA LYS A 6 5.70 -26.55 -4.33
C LYS A 6 4.27 -26.03 -4.11
N SER A 7 3.43 -26.82 -3.43
CA SER A 7 2.08 -26.40 -3.04
C SER A 7 2.09 -25.20 -2.09
N LEU A 8 2.96 -25.18 -1.07
CA LEU A 8 3.08 -24.05 -0.15
C LEU A 8 3.54 -22.77 -0.85
N LYS A 9 4.55 -22.85 -1.73
CA LYS A 9 5.02 -21.69 -2.49
C LYS A 9 3.88 -21.08 -3.31
N LEU A 10 3.12 -21.90 -4.02
CA LEU A 10 1.95 -21.44 -4.79
C LEU A 10 0.90 -20.78 -3.89
N LYS A 11 0.56 -21.40 -2.75
CA LYS A 11 -0.40 -20.84 -1.79
C LYS A 11 0.04 -19.48 -1.25
N VAL A 12 1.33 -19.32 -0.92
CA VAL A 12 1.90 -18.05 -0.45
C VAL A 12 1.89 -17.00 -1.56
N THR A 13 2.21 -17.37 -2.80
CA THR A 13 2.14 -16.44 -3.94
C THR A 13 0.71 -15.96 -4.20
N ILE A 14 -0.27 -16.87 -4.22
CA ILE A 14 -1.70 -16.51 -4.35
C ILE A 14 -2.12 -15.59 -3.20
N PHE A 15 -1.68 -15.89 -1.98
CA PHE A 15 -1.98 -15.08 -0.80
C PHE A 15 -1.44 -13.64 -0.93
N ILE A 16 -0.20 -13.46 -1.41
CA ILE A 16 0.37 -12.12 -1.68
C ILE A 16 -0.49 -11.37 -2.70
N ILE A 17 -0.89 -12.03 -3.79
CA ILE A 17 -1.72 -11.41 -4.84
C ILE A 17 -3.07 -10.96 -4.25
N ILE A 18 -3.72 -11.80 -3.45
CA ILE A 18 -5.00 -11.47 -2.80
C ILE A 18 -4.83 -10.26 -1.86
N LEU A 19 -3.78 -10.23 -1.04
CA LEU A 19 -3.51 -9.10 -0.16
C LEU A 19 -3.30 -7.80 -0.93
N LEU A 20 -2.56 -7.83 -2.05
CA LEU A 20 -2.35 -6.67 -2.90
C LEU A 20 -3.65 -6.20 -3.56
N LEU A 21 -4.50 -7.11 -4.03
CA LEU A 21 -5.80 -6.75 -4.60
C LEU A 21 -6.70 -6.10 -3.54
N ILE A 22 -6.78 -6.67 -2.34
CA ILE A 22 -7.56 -6.10 -1.24
C ILE A 22 -7.04 -4.71 -0.87
N ASP A 23 -5.71 -4.56 -0.72
CA ASP A 23 -5.07 -3.28 -0.40
C ASP A 23 -5.42 -2.19 -1.42
N GLN A 24 -5.23 -2.47 -2.72
CA GLN A 24 -5.46 -1.50 -3.78
C GLN A 24 -6.95 -1.19 -3.98
N ILE A 25 -7.83 -2.20 -3.93
CA ILE A 25 -9.28 -1.97 -4.04
C ILE A 25 -9.76 -1.08 -2.89
N LEU A 26 -9.33 -1.36 -1.65
CA LEU A 26 -9.73 -0.59 -0.49
C LEU A 26 -9.22 0.86 -0.57
N LYS A 27 -7.95 1.06 -0.94
CA LYS A 27 -7.37 2.40 -1.10
C LYS A 27 -8.06 3.22 -2.17
N ILE A 28 -8.31 2.63 -3.34
CA ILE A 28 -9.04 3.29 -4.43
C ILE A 28 -10.46 3.63 -4.00
N TYR A 29 -11.15 2.70 -3.33
CA TYR A 29 -12.50 2.94 -2.82
C TYR A 29 -12.52 4.11 -1.84
N VAL A 30 -11.63 4.12 -0.85
CA VAL A 30 -11.56 5.20 0.14
C VAL A 30 -11.24 6.53 -0.53
N LYS A 31 -10.24 6.57 -1.42
CA LYS A 31 -9.81 7.80 -2.10
C LYS A 31 -10.88 8.41 -3.01
N THR A 32 -11.75 7.57 -3.60
CA THR A 32 -12.78 8.03 -4.56
C THR A 32 -14.17 8.23 -3.96
N ASN A 33 -14.40 7.84 -2.71
CA ASN A 33 -15.72 7.95 -2.06
C ASN A 33 -15.74 8.84 -0.83
N PHE A 34 -14.59 9.19 -0.26
CA PHE A 34 -14.49 9.97 0.98
C PHE A 34 -13.65 11.22 0.78
N LEU A 35 -13.94 12.25 1.59
CA LEU A 35 -13.14 13.47 1.67
C LEU A 35 -12.01 13.31 2.69
N LEU A 36 -10.88 13.95 2.44
CA LEU A 36 -9.74 13.97 3.35
C LEU A 36 -10.19 14.53 4.71
N GLY A 37 -9.94 13.78 5.78
CA GLY A 37 -10.36 14.10 7.14
C GLY A 37 -11.81 13.71 7.47
N GLU A 38 -12.55 13.10 6.55
CA GLU A 38 -13.89 12.60 6.79
C GLU A 38 -13.88 11.40 7.75
N LYS A 39 -14.83 11.41 8.70
CA LYS A 39 -15.06 10.33 9.66
C LYS A 39 -16.42 9.68 9.42
N VAL A 40 -16.44 8.40 9.10
CA VAL A 40 -17.66 7.61 8.97
C VAL A 40 -17.67 6.47 9.96
N CYS A 41 -18.61 6.48 10.89
CA CYS A 41 -18.76 5.42 11.86
C CYS A 41 -19.64 4.29 11.33
N LEU A 42 -19.03 3.12 11.14
CA LEU A 42 -19.65 1.95 10.51
C LEU A 42 -20.41 1.10 11.52
N ILE A 43 -19.92 1.03 12.77
CA ILE A 43 -20.59 0.29 13.84
C ILE A 43 -20.53 1.11 15.12
N GLY A 44 -21.67 1.70 15.49
CA GLY A 44 -21.78 2.59 16.64
C GLY A 44 -20.70 3.67 16.63
N ASN A 45 -20.12 3.99 17.79
CA ASN A 45 -18.98 4.90 17.90
C ASN A 45 -17.62 4.19 18.06
N TRP A 46 -17.59 2.85 17.96
CA TRP A 46 -16.38 2.05 18.24
C TRP A 46 -15.58 1.74 16.96
N PHE A 47 -16.26 1.53 15.83
CA PHE A 47 -15.61 1.29 14.54
C PHE A 47 -15.92 2.42 13.57
N CYS A 48 -14.94 3.30 13.38
CA CYS A 48 -15.07 4.40 12.43
C CYS A 48 -13.91 4.37 11.43
N LEU A 49 -14.25 4.57 10.17
CA LEU A 49 -13.33 4.87 9.09
C LEU A 49 -12.97 6.34 9.17
N TYR A 50 -11.68 6.64 9.13
CA TYR A 50 -11.17 8.01 9.10
C TYR A 50 -10.21 8.13 7.93
N PHE A 51 -10.56 8.93 6.91
CA PHE A 51 -9.73 9.06 5.74
C PHE A 51 -8.57 10.03 5.98
N VAL A 52 -7.35 9.50 5.95
CA VAL A 52 -6.10 10.26 6.06
C VAL A 52 -5.17 9.84 4.94
N GLU A 53 -4.52 10.81 4.31
CA GLU A 53 -3.45 10.57 3.35
C GLU A 53 -2.08 10.64 4.01
N ASN A 54 -1.20 9.74 3.61
CA ASN A 54 0.15 9.68 4.13
C ASN A 54 1.05 10.60 3.30
N ALA A 55 1.61 11.65 3.92
CA ALA A 55 2.52 12.58 3.26
C ALA A 55 3.91 12.00 2.91
N GLY A 56 4.19 10.76 3.33
CA GLY A 56 5.42 10.06 3.00
C GLY A 56 5.75 9.03 4.07
N MET A 57 5.86 9.42 5.35
CA MET A 57 6.27 8.53 6.44
C MET A 57 5.17 8.26 7.48
N ALA A 58 5.36 7.18 8.25
CA ALA A 58 4.48 6.86 9.36
C ALA A 58 4.37 8.03 10.36
N TYR A 59 3.21 8.15 11.01
CA TYR A 59 2.91 9.19 12.01
C TYR A 59 2.96 10.63 11.48
N GLY A 60 2.79 10.84 10.17
CA GLY A 60 2.75 12.18 9.58
C GLY A 60 4.11 12.88 9.57
N LEU A 61 5.20 12.15 9.85
CA LEU A 61 6.54 12.69 9.73
C LEU A 61 6.78 13.08 8.27
N GLN A 62 7.24 14.31 8.06
CA GLN A 62 7.70 14.80 6.77
C GLN A 62 9.13 15.25 6.96
N TRP A 63 10.06 14.64 6.23
CA TRP A 63 11.47 15.00 6.27
C TRP A 63 12.03 15.02 4.86
N GLY A 64 12.83 16.04 4.54
CA GLY A 64 13.50 16.16 3.25
C GLY A 64 12.61 16.52 2.04
N GLY A 65 11.33 16.86 2.24
CA GLY A 65 10.41 17.26 1.17
C GLY A 65 10.35 16.25 0.02
N VAL A 66 10.46 16.74 -1.22
CA VAL A 66 10.49 15.90 -2.43
C VAL A 66 11.64 14.88 -2.41
N ILE A 67 12.83 15.29 -1.96
CA ILE A 67 14.01 14.41 -1.87
C ILE A 67 13.74 13.28 -0.87
N GLY A 68 13.08 13.59 0.25
CA GLY A 68 12.66 12.60 1.24
C GLY A 68 11.70 11.55 0.68
N LYS A 69 10.73 11.97 -0.15
CA LYS A 69 9.80 11.04 -0.82
C LYS A 69 10.53 10.07 -1.76
N TYR A 70 11.51 10.56 -2.53
CA TYR A 70 12.34 9.70 -3.38
C TYR A 70 13.17 8.71 -2.55
N ILE A 71 13.89 9.19 -1.53
CA ILE A 71 14.70 8.32 -0.65
C ILE A 71 13.84 7.23 -0.03
N LEU A 72 12.66 7.60 0.47
CA LEU A 72 11.77 6.65 1.11
C LEU A 72 11.23 5.60 0.14
N THR A 73 10.85 6.00 -1.07
CA THR A 73 10.38 5.06 -2.09
C THR A 73 11.50 4.11 -2.50
N ILE A 74 12.72 4.61 -2.72
CA ILE A 74 13.90 3.79 -3.01
C ILE A 74 14.20 2.81 -1.87
N PHE A 75 14.13 3.28 -0.62
CA PHE A 75 14.30 2.45 0.57
C PHE A 75 13.25 1.33 0.62
N ARG A 76 11.97 1.64 0.37
CA ARG A 76 10.89 0.64 0.31
C ARG A 76 11.16 -0.41 -0.76
N ILE A 77 11.59 0.01 -1.96
CA ILE A 77 11.93 -0.90 -3.06
C ILE A 77 13.07 -1.84 -2.62
N ALA A 78 14.16 -1.29 -2.08
CA ALA A 78 15.28 -2.08 -1.59
C ALA A 78 14.86 -3.09 -0.50
N ALA A 79 14.07 -2.64 0.47
CA ALA A 79 13.54 -3.50 1.53
C ALA A 79 12.64 -4.62 0.97
N ALA A 80 11.73 -4.29 0.05
CA ALA A 80 10.85 -5.26 -0.60
C ALA A 80 11.65 -6.30 -1.41
N THR A 81 12.70 -5.88 -2.12
CA THR A 81 13.61 -6.80 -2.83
C THR A 81 14.32 -7.75 -1.87
N VAL A 82 14.86 -7.25 -0.75
CA VAL A 82 15.50 -8.08 0.28
C VAL A 82 14.53 -9.07 0.89
N ILE A 83 13.31 -8.62 1.22
CA ILE A 83 12.25 -9.47 1.77
C ILE A 83 11.86 -10.57 0.78
N LEU A 84 11.67 -10.23 -0.50
CA LEU A 84 11.33 -11.20 -1.54
C LEU A 84 12.43 -12.25 -1.72
N TRP A 85 13.68 -11.79 -1.82
CA TRP A 85 14.84 -12.67 -1.91
C TRP A 85 14.89 -13.62 -0.71
N TYR A 86 14.70 -13.09 0.50
CA TYR A 86 14.71 -13.89 1.73
C TYR A 86 13.54 -14.88 1.79
N LEU A 87 12.35 -14.49 1.34
CA LEU A 87 11.18 -15.36 1.25
C LEU A 87 11.44 -16.53 0.30
N ILE A 88 11.95 -16.24 -0.91
CA ILE A 88 12.27 -17.25 -1.92
C ILE A 88 13.32 -18.23 -1.38
N LYS A 89 14.40 -17.71 -0.79
CA LYS A 89 15.47 -18.52 -0.20
C LYS A 89 14.96 -19.38 0.97
N SER A 90 13.99 -18.89 1.74
CA SER A 90 13.47 -19.57 2.91
C SER A 90 12.64 -20.81 2.60
N PHE A 91 12.06 -20.94 1.40
CA PHE A 91 11.31 -22.17 1.00
C PHE A 91 12.18 -23.42 0.93
N ASN A 92 13.50 -23.27 0.77
CA ASN A 92 14.42 -24.39 0.81
C ASN A 92 14.65 -24.90 2.25
N LYS A 93 14.35 -24.08 3.26
CA LYS A 93 14.45 -24.42 4.68
C LYS A 93 13.12 -24.98 5.21
N SER A 94 13.16 -25.61 6.38
CA SER A 94 11.98 -26.21 7.03
C SER A 94 11.43 -25.31 8.14
N HIS A 95 10.88 -24.14 7.77
CA HIS A 95 10.18 -23.27 8.71
C HIS A 95 8.71 -23.66 8.88
N HIS A 96 8.10 -23.22 9.99
CA HIS A 96 6.66 -23.31 10.21
C HIS A 96 5.89 -22.51 9.15
N LYS A 97 4.69 -22.95 8.73
CA LYS A 97 3.91 -22.29 7.67
C LYS A 97 3.62 -20.81 7.96
N LEU A 98 3.35 -20.51 9.23
CA LEU A 98 3.05 -19.14 9.70
C LEU A 98 4.16 -18.15 9.33
N PHE A 99 5.43 -18.56 9.38
CA PHE A 99 6.57 -17.72 9.00
C PHE A 99 6.44 -17.17 7.58
N TYR A 100 6.07 -18.02 6.61
CA TYR A 100 5.94 -17.60 5.21
C TYR A 100 4.77 -16.63 5.02
N TYR A 101 3.65 -16.86 5.72
CA TYR A 101 2.49 -15.98 5.66
C TYR A 101 2.77 -14.62 6.32
N SER A 102 3.47 -14.58 7.46
CA SER A 102 3.92 -13.34 8.09
C SER A 102 4.84 -12.54 7.15
N LEU A 103 5.79 -13.19 6.50
CA LEU A 103 6.69 -12.53 5.55
C LEU A 103 5.94 -12.06 4.30
N ALA A 104 4.93 -12.81 3.86
CA ALA A 104 4.03 -12.40 2.78
C ALA A 104 3.20 -11.16 3.12
N PHE A 105 2.70 -11.03 4.35
CA PHE A 105 2.02 -9.80 4.81
C PHE A 105 2.94 -8.58 4.73
N ILE A 106 4.17 -8.69 5.25
CA ILE A 106 5.14 -7.59 5.22
C ILE A 106 5.48 -7.23 3.78
N PHE A 107 5.73 -8.23 2.93
CA PHE A 107 6.06 -8.02 1.53
C PHE A 107 4.91 -7.36 0.75
N ALA A 108 3.68 -7.88 0.89
CA ALA A 108 2.51 -7.33 0.22
C ALA A 108 2.25 -5.88 0.65
N GLY A 109 2.34 -5.57 1.95
CA GLY A 109 2.20 -4.20 2.44
C GLY A 109 3.28 -3.25 1.91
N ALA A 110 4.53 -3.72 1.82
CA ALA A 110 5.62 -2.94 1.23
C ALA A 110 5.36 -2.66 -0.26
N VAL A 111 4.93 -3.65 -1.03
CA VAL A 111 4.63 -3.50 -2.46
C VAL A 111 3.41 -2.61 -2.70
N GLY A 112 2.35 -2.74 -1.91
CA GLY A 112 1.18 -1.84 -1.99
C GLY A 112 1.60 -0.37 -1.81
N ASN A 113 2.40 -0.07 -0.78
CA ASN A 113 2.91 1.28 -0.54
C ASN A 113 3.90 1.77 -1.60
N ILE A 114 4.58 0.88 -2.33
CA ILE A 114 5.41 1.24 -3.48
C ILE A 114 4.51 1.66 -4.66
N ILE A 115 3.45 0.90 -4.93
CA ILE A 115 2.48 1.21 -5.99
C ILE A 115 1.85 2.58 -5.74
N ASP A 116 1.42 2.85 -4.51
CA ASP A 116 0.80 4.13 -4.17
C ASP A 116 1.75 5.30 -4.42
N SER A 117 2.94 5.26 -3.81
CA SER A 117 3.92 6.35 -3.93
C SER A 117 4.37 6.57 -5.38
N MET A 118 4.51 5.50 -6.17
CA MET A 118 4.93 5.60 -7.57
C MET A 118 3.83 6.18 -8.47
N PHE A 119 2.58 5.75 -8.31
CA PHE A 119 1.55 5.94 -9.33
C PHE A 119 0.34 6.77 -8.90
N TYR A 120 -0.02 6.85 -7.61
CA TYR A 120 -1.28 7.50 -7.22
C TYR A 120 -1.26 9.00 -7.54
N GLY A 121 -0.12 9.65 -7.36
CA GLY A 121 0.10 11.03 -7.79
C GLY A 121 -0.17 11.25 -9.27
N LEU A 122 0.06 10.26 -10.12
CA LEU A 122 -0.07 10.39 -11.58
C LEU A 122 -1.49 10.17 -12.10
N ILE A 123 -2.33 9.45 -11.35
CA ILE A 123 -3.62 8.92 -11.86
C ILE A 123 -4.83 9.46 -11.11
N PHE A 124 -4.64 10.13 -9.97
CA PHE A 124 -5.72 10.73 -9.21
C PHE A 124 -5.63 12.25 -9.18
N SER A 125 -6.77 12.92 -9.11
CA SER A 125 -6.85 14.31 -8.67
C SER A 125 -6.45 14.44 -7.19
N GLU A 126 -6.28 15.68 -6.72
CA GLU A 126 -6.21 15.96 -5.29
C GLU A 126 -7.50 15.49 -4.60
N SER A 127 -7.37 15.03 -3.36
CA SER A 127 -8.49 14.64 -2.51
C SER A 127 -9.13 15.90 -1.94
N GLY A 128 -10.44 16.07 -2.16
CA GLY A 128 -11.20 17.15 -1.51
C GLY A 128 -11.13 17.05 0.01
N VAL A 129 -11.23 18.19 0.70
CA VAL A 129 -11.07 18.29 2.15
C VAL A 129 -12.43 18.40 2.81
N PHE A 130 -12.68 17.56 3.81
CA PHE A 130 -13.92 17.59 4.58
C PHE A 130 -14.12 18.95 5.25
N GLY A 131 -15.32 19.52 5.11
CA GLY A 131 -15.65 20.85 5.63
C GLY A 131 -15.50 21.99 4.62
N PHE A 132 -15.05 21.71 3.39
CA PHE A 132 -15.01 22.65 2.28
C PHE A 132 -15.87 22.14 1.11
N ASP A 133 -16.34 23.05 0.24
CA ASP A 133 -17.10 22.69 -0.98
C ASP A 133 -16.17 22.06 -2.02
N THR A 134 -15.82 20.79 -1.79
CA THR A 134 -14.87 20.00 -2.57
C THR A 134 -15.43 18.60 -2.80
N GLN A 135 -14.85 17.88 -3.75
CA GLN A 135 -15.29 16.53 -4.14
C GLN A 135 -14.19 15.49 -3.83
N PRO A 136 -14.57 14.22 -3.62
CA PRO A 136 -13.59 13.13 -3.51
C PRO A 136 -12.67 13.08 -4.73
N ALA A 137 -11.49 12.48 -4.56
CA ALA A 137 -10.56 12.35 -5.69
C ALA A 137 -11.16 11.47 -6.78
N HIS A 138 -10.83 11.74 -8.03
CA HIS A 138 -11.27 10.95 -9.17
C HIS A 138 -10.08 10.59 -10.06
N PHE A 139 -10.27 9.60 -10.92
CA PHE A 139 -9.25 9.21 -11.89
C PHE A 139 -9.09 10.29 -12.95
N VAL A 140 -7.85 10.57 -13.30
CA VAL A 140 -7.47 11.48 -14.38
C VAL A 140 -6.55 10.75 -15.37
N PRO A 141 -6.36 11.28 -16.60
CA PRO A 141 -5.40 10.72 -17.53
C PRO A 141 -4.00 10.61 -16.89
N PHE A 142 -3.29 9.53 -17.20
CA PHE A 142 -1.98 9.25 -16.63
C PHE A 142 -1.01 10.43 -16.82
N GLY A 143 -0.45 10.93 -15.72
CA GLY A 143 0.47 12.06 -15.70
C GLY A 143 -0.20 13.43 -15.47
N GLN A 144 -1.53 13.48 -15.39
CA GLN A 144 -2.30 14.69 -15.07
C GLN A 144 -2.80 14.72 -13.62
N GLY A 145 -2.38 13.76 -12.79
CA GLY A 145 -2.74 13.71 -11.39
C GLY A 145 -2.05 14.78 -10.54
N TYR A 146 -2.34 14.75 -9.24
CA TYR A 146 -1.89 15.76 -8.27
C TYR A 146 -0.38 15.81 -8.04
N ALA A 147 0.37 14.78 -8.42
CA ALA A 147 1.81 14.75 -8.20
C ALA A 147 2.59 13.95 -9.27
N PRO A 148 3.87 14.28 -9.51
CA PRO A 148 4.73 13.49 -10.37
C PRO A 148 4.99 12.07 -9.83
N PHE A 149 5.64 11.26 -10.68
CA PHE A 149 6.06 9.90 -10.35
C PHE A 149 6.88 9.86 -9.05
N MET A 150 6.59 8.88 -8.18
CA MET A 150 7.20 8.68 -6.85
C MET A 150 6.90 9.77 -5.81
N GLN A 151 5.93 10.65 -6.07
CA GLN A 151 5.53 11.72 -5.14
C GLN A 151 4.09 11.59 -4.63
N GLY A 152 3.43 10.47 -4.95
CA GLY A 152 2.09 10.12 -4.47
C GLY A 152 1.98 10.06 -2.96
#